data_AF-A0AAU3L9Y7-F1
#
_entry.id   AF-A0AAU3L9Y7-F1
#
_cell.length_a   1.000
_cell.length_b   1.000
_cell.length_c   1.000
_cell.angle_alpha   90.00
_cell.angle_beta   90.00
_cell.angle_gamma   90.00
#
_symmetry.space_group_name_H-M   'P 1'
#
loop_
_entity.id
_entity.type
_entity.pdbx_description
1 polymer ?
#
loop_
_entity_poly.entity_id
_entity_poly.type
_entity_poly.pdbx_seq_one_letter_code
_entity_poly.pdbx_strand_id
1 'polypeptide(L)' 'MRTTVDLPESLLQQAKLRAARRQVSVSRVIEDAMRVSFARDVAAAENLVTLPTADLGGLRPGVSLDDNAALLDIMDGVE' A
#
# COMPACT_ATOMS: atom_id res chain seq x y z
N MET A 1 27.19 -4.18 -14.61
CA MET A 1 26.96 -5.58 -15.04
C MET A 1 25.99 -5.58 -16.21
N ARG A 2 26.15 -6.48 -17.20
CA ARG A 2 25.19 -6.64 -18.30
C ARG A 2 24.27 -7.82 -17.99
N THR A 3 22.97 -7.56 -17.93
CA THR A 3 21.93 -8.57 -17.68
C THR A 3 20.93 -8.51 -18.82
N THR A 4 20.53 -9.67 -19.33
CA THR A 4 19.46 -9.80 -20.33
C THR A 4 18.19 -10.22 -19.60
N VAL A 5 17.08 -9.56 -19.89
CA VAL A 5 15.76 -9.84 -19.29
C VAL A 5 14.72 -9.88 -20.39
N ASP A 6 13.75 -10.77 -20.26
CA ASP A 6 12.60 -10.82 -21.15
C ASP A 6 11.57 -9.77 -20.73
N LEU A 7 11.14 -8.94 -21.68
CA LEU A 7 10.19 -7.84 -21.47
C LEU A 7 9.10 -7.91 -22.55
N PRO A 8 7.81 -7.78 -22.17
CA PRO A 8 6.74 -7.62 -23.13
C PRO A 8 7.00 -6.40 -24.03
N GLU A 9 6.69 -6.52 -25.33
CA GLU A 9 6.95 -5.44 -26.29
C GLU A 9 6.25 -4.14 -25.91
N SER A 10 5.00 -4.23 -25.44
CA SER A 10 4.21 -3.09 -24.97
C SER A 10 4.88 -2.34 -23.82
N LEU A 11 5.56 -3.06 -22.93
CA LEU A 11 6.29 -2.47 -21.81
C LEU A 11 7.58 -1.77 -22.28
N LEU A 12 8.29 -2.39 -23.23
CA LEU A 12 9.48 -1.78 -23.84
C LEU A 12 9.12 -0.49 -24.60
N GLN A 13 7.99 -0.45 -25.30
CA GLN A 13 7.51 0.77 -25.97
C GLN A 13 7.21 1.89 -24.96
N GLN A 14 6.55 1.58 -23.84
CA GLN A 14 6.31 2.56 -22.78
C GLN A 14 7.62 3.09 -22.18
N ALA A 15 8.60 2.22 -21.94
CA ALA A 15 9.91 2.62 -21.44
C ALA A 15 10.63 3.56 -22.41
N LYS A 16 10.57 3.28 -23.73
CA LYS A 16 11.12 4.16 -24.78
C LYS A 16 10.44 5.53 -24.81
N LEU A 17 9.11 5.58 -24.73
CA LEU A 17 8.37 6.85 -24.68
C LEU A 17 8.74 7.68 -23.45
N ARG A 18 8.87 7.04 -22.29
CA ARG A 18 9.26 7.71 -21.05
C ARG A 18 10.71 8.20 -21.09
N ALA A 19 11.60 7.42 -21.69
CA ALA A 19 13.00 7.77 -21.93
C ALA A 19 13.11 9.00 -22.83
N ALA A 20 12.38 9.02 -23.95
CA ALA A 20 12.34 10.15 -24.87
C ALA A 20 11.82 11.43 -24.20
N ARG A 21 10.71 11.34 -23.46
CA ARG A 21 10.13 12.48 -22.72
C ARG A 21 11.08 13.07 -21.68
N ARG A 22 11.87 12.21 -21.01
CA ARG A 22 12.82 12.61 -19.96
C ARG A 22 14.23 12.90 -20.50
N GLN A 23 14.46 12.74 -21.81
CA GLN A 23 15.77 12.84 -22.46
C GLN A 23 16.85 11.97 -21.76
N VAL A 24 16.50 10.75 -21.37
CA VAL A 24 17.42 9.78 -20.77
C VAL A 24 17.40 8.47 -21.56
N SER A 25 18.32 7.55 -21.23
CA SER A 25 18.33 6.21 -21.82
C SER A 25 17.20 5.33 -21.27
N VAL A 26 16.80 4.33 -22.05
CA VAL A 26 15.84 3.29 -21.61
C VAL A 26 16.37 2.56 -20.37
N SER A 27 17.68 2.27 -20.33
CA SER A 27 18.32 1.65 -19.16
C SER A 27 18.16 2.47 -17.89
N ARG A 28 18.25 3.81 -17.96
CA ARG A 28 18.02 4.69 -16.80
C ARG A 28 16.58 4.62 -16.30
N VAL A 29 15.61 4.55 -17.22
CA VAL A 29 14.18 4.39 -16.86
C VAL A 29 13.94 3.06 -16.15
N ILE A 30 14.54 1.97 -16.65
CA ILE A 30 14.41 0.64 -16.03
C ILE A 30 15.11 0.64 -14.65
N GLU A 31 16.29 1.24 -14.52
CA GLU A 31 17.00 1.36 -13.23
C GLU A 31 16.16 2.11 -12.19
N ASP A 32 15.62 3.27 -12.55
CA ASP A 32 14.78 4.08 -11.66
C ASP A 32 13.55 3.27 -11.18
N ALA A 33 12.90 2.54 -12.10
CA ALA A 33 11.73 1.73 -11.77
C ALA A 33 12.08 0.60 -10.78
N MET A 34 13.22 -0.09 -10.99
CA MET A 34 13.68 -1.14 -10.09
C MET A 34 14.00 -0.58 -8.69
N ARG A 35 14.70 0.57 -8.61
CA ARG A 35 14.99 1.22 -7.32
C ARG A 35 13.73 1.55 -6.54
N VAL A 36 12.72 2.13 -7.20
CA VAL A 36 11.44 2.46 -6.56
C VAL A 36 10.71 1.19 -6.12
N SER A 37 10.72 0.13 -6.94
CA SER A 37 10.09 -1.15 -6.57
C SER A 37 10.72 -1.73 -5.31
N PHE A 38 12.05 -1.86 -5.27
CA PHE A 38 12.75 -2.46 -4.12
C PHE A 38 12.63 -1.60 -2.86
N ALA A 39 12.64 -0.27 -3.00
CA ALA A 39 12.44 0.63 -1.86
C ALA A 39 11.04 0.49 -1.25
N ARG A 40 10.00 0.24 -2.06
CA ARG A 40 8.64 -0.02 -1.56
C ARG A 40 8.57 -1.30 -0.77
N ASP A 41 9.23 -2.36 -1.23
CA ASP A 41 9.24 -3.65 -0.53
C ASP A 41 9.88 -3.52 0.86
N VAL A 42 11.00 -2.78 0.95
CA VAL A 42 11.66 -2.47 2.23
C VAL A 42 10.75 -1.63 3.14
N ALA A 43 10.16 -0.56 2.61
CA ALA A 43 9.28 0.31 3.40
C ALA A 43 8.01 -0.42 3.88
N ALA A 44 7.46 -1.34 3.09
CA ALA A 44 6.32 -2.15 3.50
C ALA A 44 6.70 -3.15 4.60
N ALA A 45 7.91 -3.71 4.56
CA ALA A 45 8.42 -4.59 5.61
C ALA A 45 8.70 -3.83 6.92
N GLU A 46 9.16 -2.59 6.85
CA GLU A 46 9.53 -1.78 8.03
C GLU A 46 8.34 -1.11 8.73
N ASN A 47 7.18 -0.99 8.07
CA ASN A 47 6.02 -0.25 8.60
C ASN A 47 4.87 -1.14 9.11
N LEU A 48 5.14 -2.41 9.46
CA LEU A 48 4.19 -3.20 10.24
C LEU A 48 4.21 -2.71 11.69
N VAL A 49 3.52 -1.59 11.95
CA VAL A 49 3.29 -1.09 13.31
C VAL A 49 2.23 -1.98 13.95
N THR A 50 2.58 -2.65 15.06
CA THR A 50 1.61 -3.33 15.90
C THR A 50 0.74 -2.28 16.57
N LEU A 51 -0.52 -2.16 16.12
CA LEU A 51 -1.50 -1.33 16.80
C LEU A 51 -1.85 -1.98 18.14
N PRO A 52 -1.78 -1.25 19.27
CA PRO A 52 -2.22 -1.79 20.54
C PRO A 52 -3.70 -2.11 20.44
N THR A 53 -4.06 -3.38 20.62
CA THR A 53 -5.45 -3.80 20.74
C THR A 53 -5.88 -3.69 22.19
N ALA A 54 -7.08 -3.16 22.43
CA ALA A 54 -7.66 -3.17 23.76
C ALA A 54 -8.21 -4.58 24.04
N ASP A 55 -7.67 -5.26 25.05
CA ASP A 55 -8.15 -6.57 25.51
C ASP A 55 -9.37 -6.42 26.45
N LEU A 56 -10.38 -5.70 25.97
CA LEU A 56 -11.56 -5.30 26.77
C LEU A 56 -12.66 -6.37 26.79
N GLY A 57 -12.36 -7.59 26.37
CA GLY A 57 -13.38 -8.59 26.07
C GLY A 57 -14.15 -8.23 24.80
N GLY A 58 -14.76 -9.24 24.16
CA GLY A 58 -15.48 -9.06 22.91
C GLY A 58 -16.69 -8.12 23.01
N LEU A 59 -17.45 -8.03 21.92
CA LEU A 59 -18.63 -7.17 21.85
C LEU A 59 -19.65 -7.50 22.95
N ARG A 60 -20.27 -6.46 23.51
CA ARG A 60 -21.39 -6.61 24.45
C ARG A 60 -22.58 -7.25 23.73
N PRO A 61 -23.10 -8.41 24.18
CA PRO A 61 -24.26 -9.05 23.55
C PRO A 61 -25.47 -8.11 23.52
N GLY A 62 -26.20 -8.10 22.39
CA GLY A 62 -27.39 -7.26 22.20
C GLY A 62 -27.11 -5.82 21.77
N VAL A 63 -25.84 -5.40 21.69
CA VAL A 63 -25.45 -4.11 21.11
C VAL A 63 -25.10 -4.30 19.63
N SER A 64 -25.86 -3.65 18.76
CA SER A 64 -25.55 -3.60 17.33
C SER A 64 -24.60 -2.43 17.06
N LEU A 65 -23.47 -2.70 16.39
CA LEU A 65 -22.54 -1.65 15.94
C LEU A 65 -23.03 -0.93 14.68
N ASP A 66 -24.01 -1.50 13.97
CA ASP A 66 -24.57 -0.91 12.75
C ASP A 66 -25.65 0.14 13.04
N ASP A 67 -26.12 0.22 14.30
CA ASP A 67 -27.06 1.24 14.77
C ASP A 67 -26.34 2.29 15.62
N ASN A 68 -25.85 3.32 14.94
CA ASN A 68 -25.10 4.40 15.58
C ASN A 68 -25.92 5.15 16.65
N ALA A 69 -27.25 5.23 16.51
CA ALA A 69 -28.07 5.98 17.47
C ALA A 69 -28.21 5.19 18.78
N ALA A 70 -28.60 3.92 18.69
CA ALA A 70 -28.72 3.06 19.86
C ALA A 70 -27.37 2.82 20.56
N LEU A 71 -26.28 2.76 19.79
CA LEU A 71 -24.93 2.63 20.34
C LEU A 71 -24.51 3.88 21.12
N LEU A 72 -24.84 5.08 20.63
CA LEU A 72 -24.50 6.34 21.28
C LEU A 72 -25.21 6.49 22.63
N ASP A 73 -26.50 6.16 22.70
CA ASP A 73 -27.29 6.22 23.94
C ASP A 73 -26.69 5.31 25.04
N ILE A 74 -26.20 4.12 24.65
CA ILE A 74 -25.51 3.18 25.55
C ILE A 74 -24.17 3.75 26.03
N MET A 75 -23.42 4.43 25.17
CA MET A 75 -22.12 5.01 25.50
C MET A 75 -22.23 6.24 26.41
N ASP A 76 -23.26 7.06 26.22
CA ASP A 76 -23.53 8.25 27.03
C ASP A 76 -24.17 7.91 28.39
N GLY A 77 -24.44 6.63 28.66
CA GLY A 77 -24.99 6.16 29.94
C GLY A 77 -26.44 6.59 30.14
N VAL A 78 -27.17 6.82 29.06
CA VAL A 78 -28.61 7.12 29.08
C VAL A 78 -29.37 5.79 29.20
N GLU A 79 -29.29 5.19 30.39
CA GLU A 79 -30.27 4.20 30.87
C GLU A 79 -31.44 4.88 31.59
#